data_AF-A0A4U3A663-F1
#
_entry.id   AF-A0A4U3A663-F1
#
_cell.length_a   1.000
_cell.length_b   1.000
_cell.length_c   1.000
_cell.angle_alpha   90.00
_cell.angle_beta   90.00
_cell.angle_gamma   90.00
#
_symmetry.space_group_name_H-M   'P 1'
#
loop_
_entity.id
_entity.type
_entity.pdbx_description
1 polymer ?
#
loop_
_entity_poly.entity_id
_entity_poly.type
_entity_poly.pdbx_seq_one_letter_code
_entity_poly.pdbx_strand_id
1 'polypeptide(L)' 'MKDTFTVLVEKGATLPNIGKELYTKSPLTKIEYVIKITKIKHLQWNENNELIVEVEGNRSEVIS' A
#
# COMPACT_ATOMS: atom_id res chain seq x y z
N MET A 1 13.76 -5.11 5.77
CA MET A 1 12.74 -5.90 6.51
C MET A 1 11.49 -5.91 5.65
N LYS A 2 10.84 -7.07 5.49
CA LYS A 2 9.56 -7.13 4.77
C LYS A 2 8.44 -6.82 5.74
N ASP A 3 7.65 -5.82 5.41
CA ASP A 3 6.52 -5.35 6.21
C ASP A 3 5.22 -5.69 5.47
N THR A 4 4.14 -5.86 6.23
CA THR A 4 2.79 -6.04 5.69
C THR A 4 2.02 -4.74 5.80
N PHE A 5 1.31 -4.37 4.73
CA PHE A 5 0.59 -3.11 4.61
C PHE A 5 -0.83 -3.37 4.12
N THR A 6 -1.77 -2.60 4.66
CA THR A 6 -3.13 -2.49 4.13
C THR A 6 -3.23 -1.24 3.29
N VAL A 7 -3.57 -1.40 2.02
CA VAL A 7 -3.79 -0.31 1.06
C VAL A 7 -5.27 -0.26 0.74
N LEU A 8 -5.86 0.93 0.85
CA LEU A 8 -7.23 1.18 0.41
C LEU A 8 -7.18 1.74 -1.01
N VAL A 9 -7.92 1.13 -1.93
CA VAL A 9 -7.99 1.53 -3.33
C VAL A 9 -9.40 1.96 -3.65
N GLU A 10 -9.58 3.25 -3.90
CA GLU A 10 -10.87 3.81 -4.28
C GLU A 10 -11.34 3.28 -5.65
N LYS A 11 -12.66 3.28 -5.86
CA LYS A 11 -13.24 2.85 -7.13
C LYS A 11 -12.72 3.70 -8.29
N GLY A 12 -12.18 3.04 -9.32
CA GLY A 12 -11.59 3.71 -10.50
C GLY A 12 -10.12 4.08 -10.34
N ALA A 13 -9.53 3.89 -9.15
CA ALA A 13 -8.09 4.05 -8.95
C ALA A 13 -7.30 2.90 -9.58
N THR A 14 -6.00 3.12 -9.75
CA THR A 14 -5.09 2.10 -10.26
C THR A 14 -4.79 1.08 -9.16
N LEU A 15 -4.89 -0.21 -9.50
CA LEU A 15 -4.56 -1.29 -8.57
C LEU A 15 -3.07 -1.29 -8.21
N PRO A 16 -2.73 -1.58 -6.94
CA PRO A 16 -1.36 -1.88 -6.54
C PRO A 16 -0.81 -3.06 -7.35
N ASN A 17 0.43 -2.95 -7.80
CA ASN A 17 1.07 -3.97 -8.63
C ASN A 17 2.38 -4.42 -8.00
N ILE A 18 2.65 -5.72 -8.07
CA ILE A 18 3.94 -6.28 -7.66
C ILE A 18 5.07 -5.63 -8.49
N GLY A 19 6.16 -5.28 -7.84
CA GLY A 19 7.32 -4.65 -8.45
C GLY A 19 7.20 -3.14 -8.65
N LYS A 20 6.00 -2.56 -8.51
CA LYS A 20 5.81 -1.11 -8.50
C LYS A 20 5.98 -0.54 -7.10
N GLU A 21 6.44 0.70 -7.05
CA GLU A 21 6.54 1.49 -5.84
C GLU A 21 5.18 2.13 -5.53
N LEU A 22 4.78 2.06 -4.26
CA LEU A 22 3.65 2.77 -3.71
C LEU A 22 4.18 3.87 -2.80
N TYR A 23 3.80 5.10 -3.08
CA TYR A 23 4.12 6.25 -2.26
C TYR A 23 2.97 6.49 -1.29
N THR A 24 3.27 6.52 0.01
CA THR A 24 2.24 6.70 1.05
C THR A 24 2.78 7.52 2.22
N LYS A 25 1.87 8.13 2.98
CA LYS A 25 2.19 8.93 4.16
C LYS A 25 1.52 8.32 5.38
N SER A 26 2.29 8.06 6.43
CA SER A 26 1.71 7.56 7.68
C SER A 26 0.81 8.61 8.31
N PRO A 27 -0.46 8.29 8.63
CA PRO A 27 -1.34 9.25 9.29
C PRO A 27 -0.89 9.56 10.73
N LEU A 28 -0.15 8.65 11.38
CA LEU A 28 0.33 8.78 12.75
C LEU A 28 1.61 9.60 12.86
N THR A 29 2.63 9.26 12.09
CA THR A 29 3.97 9.88 12.19
C THR A 29 4.20 11.00 11.20
N LYS A 30 3.31 11.15 10.20
CA LYS A 30 3.47 12.07 9.06
C LYS A 30 4.71 11.81 8.21
N ILE A 31 5.43 10.72 8.45
CA ILE A 31 6.56 10.30 7.63
C ILE A 31 6.05 9.74 6.30
N GLU A 32 6.75 10.09 5.23
CA GLU A 32 6.50 9.59 3.88
C GLU A 32 7.33 8.33 3.63
N TYR A 33 6.70 7.34 3.01
CA TYR A 33 7.28 6.04 2.75
C TYR A 33 7.13 5.67 1.28
N VAL A 34 8.16 5.02 0.75
CA VAL A 34 8.08 4.24 -0.48
C VAL A 34 7.99 2.78 -0.11
N ILE A 35 6.96 2.11 -0.62
CA ILE A 35 6.74 0.67 -0.43
C ILE A 35 6.90 -0.01 -1.77
N LYS A 36 7.95 -0.81 -1.93
CA LYS A 36 8.11 -1.69 -3.10
C LYS A 36 7.36 -3.00 -2.85
N ILE A 37 6.23 -3.18 -3.53
CA ILE A 37 5.36 -4.35 -3.34
C ILE A 37 6.05 -5.59 -3.88
N THR A 38 6.15 -6.64 -3.07
CA THR A 38 6.74 -7.93 -3.45
C THR A 38 5.71 -9.04 -3.57
N LYS A 39 4.56 -8.91 -2.88
CA LYS A 39 3.47 -9.88 -2.91
C LYS A 39 2.14 -9.21 -2.57
N ILE A 40 1.08 -9.61 -3.25
CA ILE A 40 -0.31 -9.32 -2.84
C ILE A 40 -0.80 -10.55 -2.06
N LYS A 41 -1.27 -10.33 -0.83
CA LYS A 41 -1.72 -11.39 0.09
C LYS A 41 -3.22 -11.60 0.01
N HIS A 42 -3.99 -10.51 0.01
CA HIS A 42 -5.46 -10.55 0.09
C HIS A 42 -6.09 -9.40 -0.70
N LEU A 43 -7.28 -9.65 -1.24
CA LEU A 43 -8.10 -8.68 -1.98
C LEU A 43 -9.55 -8.81 -1.52
N GLN A 44 -10.14 -7.73 -1.04
CA GLN A 44 -11.53 -7.73 -0.55
C GLN A 44 -12.19 -6.38 -0.76
N TRP A 45 -13.41 -6.38 -1.31
CA TRP A 45 -14.25 -5.19 -1.33
C TRP A 45 -14.87 -4.94 0.05
N ASN A 46 -14.88 -3.68 0.48
CA ASN A 46 -15.62 -3.24 1.67
C ASN A 46 -17.00 -2.69 1.33
N GLU A 47 -17.79 -2.35 2.34
CA GLU A 47 -19.15 -1.80 2.20
C GLU A 47 -19.19 -0.44 1.48
N ASN A 48 -18.06 0.29 1.44
CA ASN A 48 -17.93 1.58 0.78
C ASN A 48 -17.56 1.47 -0.72
N ASN A 49 -17.53 0.26 -1.29
CA ASN A 49 -17.01 -0.01 -2.64
C ASN A 49 -15.55 0.41 -2.82
N GLU A 50 -14.73 0.26 -1.78
CA GLU A 50 -13.28 0.37 -1.85
C GLU A 50 -12.68 -1.03 -1.83
N LEU A 51 -11.59 -1.22 -2.57
CA LEU A 51 -10.84 -2.46 -2.55
C LEU A 51 -9.75 -2.37 -1.48
N ILE A 52 -9.88 -3.21 -0.46
CA ILE A 52 -8.85 -3.46 0.54
C ILE A 52 -7.83 -4.43 -0.06
N VAL A 53 -6.58 -4.00 -0.13
CA VAL A 53 -5.46 -4.79 -0.64
C VAL A 53 -4.44 -4.98 0.47
N GLU A 54 -4.25 -6.22 0.92
CA GLU A 54 -3.15 -6.56 1.83
C GLU A 54 -1.92 -6.92 1.01
N VAL A 55 -0.81 -6.23 1.24
CA VAL A 55 0.44 -6.42 0.51
C VAL A 55 1.62 -6.65 1.44
N GLU A 56 2.62 -7.36 0.95
CA GLU A 56 3.94 -7.46 1.57
C GLU A 56 4.96 -6.73 0.71
N GLY A 57 5.77 -5.87 1.33
CA GLY A 57 6.72 -5.04 0.61
C GLY A 57 7.92 -4.61 1.45
N ASN A 58 8.91 -4.05 0.77
CA ASN A 58 10.02 -3.38 1.43
C ASN A 58 9.67 -1.90 1.58
N ARG A 59 9.75 -1.39 2.80
CA ARG A 59 9.52 0.02 3.11
C ARG A 59 10.83 0.76 3.26
N SER A 60 10.87 1.97 2.72
CA SER A 60 11.94 2.93 2.91
C SER A 60 11.33 4.30 3.18
N GLU A 61 11.91 5.04 4.12
CA GLU A 61 11.51 6.42 4.39
C GLU A 61 11.95 7.32 3.24
N VAL A 62 11.09 8.23 2.82
CA VAL A 62 11.45 9.32 1.91
C VAL A 62 12.14 10.37 2.78
N ILE A 63 13.47 10.43 2.68
CA ILE A 63 14.26 11.47 3.35
C ILE A 63 14.37 12.63 2.34
N SER A 64 13.67 13.73 2.63
CA SER A 64 13.73 14.99 1.88
C SER A 64 14.69 15.98 2.51
#